data_AF-A0A0D3HWY2-F1
#
_entry.id   AF-A0A0D3HWY2-F1
#
_cell.length_a   1.000
_cell.length_b   1.000
_cell.length_c   1.000
_cell.angle_alpha   90.00
_cell.angle_beta   90.00
_cell.angle_gamma   90.00
#
_symmetry.space_group_name_H-M   'P 1'
#
loop_
_entity.id
_entity.type
_entity.pdbx_description
1 polymer ?
#
loop_
_entity_poly.entity_id
_entity_poly.type
_entity_poly.pdbx_seq_one_letter_code
_entity_poly.pdbx_strand_id
1 'polypeptide(L)'
;METTDNPTYEKIKTKLSKYTKWKKGVEAPDGNTHLKETLDFIDPATGRKAYYSDDICGLLKLLRNTRQHSARAKEDVFVLIVAQNFPRLMGDFQKVMFKQGYTLNESVDSSKNQTFACQFTKSHTDSGIQKVDHEDSRHLQVTLKELN
;
A
#
# COMPACT_ATOMS: atom_id res chain seq x y z
N MET A 1 -8.47 -18.59 11.30
CA MET A 1 -7.87 -19.04 10.02
C MET A 1 -8.63 -18.36 8.91
N GLU A 2 -8.18 -17.19 8.45
CA GLU A 2 -8.76 -16.54 7.28
C GLU A 2 -8.19 -17.20 6.01
N THR A 3 -9.09 -17.63 5.13
CA THR A 3 -8.83 -18.43 3.93
C THR A 3 -7.91 -17.69 2.95
N THR A 4 -6.65 -18.12 2.89
CA THR A 4 -5.59 -17.55 2.04
C THR A 4 -5.76 -17.88 0.54
N ASP A 5 -6.78 -18.64 0.17
CA ASP A 5 -7.08 -18.99 -1.21
C ASP A 5 -8.19 -18.09 -1.76
N ASN A 6 -7.85 -16.83 -2.03
CA ASN A 6 -8.70 -15.98 -2.86
C ASN A 6 -8.26 -16.16 -4.33
N PRO A 7 -8.96 -16.98 -5.13
CA PRO A 7 -8.60 -17.21 -6.54
C PRO A 7 -8.58 -15.91 -7.35
N THR A 8 -9.30 -14.88 -6.91
CA THR A 8 -9.28 -13.55 -7.53
C THR A 8 -7.96 -12.82 -7.28
N TYR A 9 -7.38 -12.94 -6.09
CA TYR A 9 -6.09 -12.35 -5.74
C TYR A 9 -4.95 -12.95 -6.58
N GLU A 10 -4.92 -14.27 -6.74
CA GLU A 10 -3.93 -14.94 -7.58
C GLU A 10 -4.08 -14.59 -9.07
N LYS A 11 -5.33 -14.43 -9.55
CA LYS A 11 -5.58 -13.91 -10.90
C LYS A 11 -5.07 -12.47 -11.09
N ILE A 12 -5.19 -11.62 -10.07
CA ILE A 12 -4.66 -10.24 -10.10
C ILE A 12 -3.13 -10.26 -10.16
N LYS A 13 -2.48 -11.02 -9.26
CA LYS A 13 -1.01 -11.19 -9.27
C LYS A 13 -0.51 -11.66 -10.63
N THR A 14 -1.13 -12.70 -11.18
CA THR A 14 -0.75 -13.29 -12.47
C THR A 14 -0.83 -12.23 -13.58
N LYS A 15 -1.91 -11.44 -13.63
CA LYS A 15 -2.09 -10.37 -14.62
C LYS A 15 -1.12 -9.19 -14.45
N LEU A 16 -0.56 -9.02 -13.26
CA LEU A 16 0.43 -7.99 -12.92
C LEU A 16 1.87 -8.54 -12.83
N SER A 17 2.11 -9.79 -13.23
CA SER A 17 3.42 -10.45 -13.17
C SER A 17 4.54 -9.74 -13.95
N LYS A 18 4.19 -8.80 -14.84
CA LYS A 18 5.16 -7.94 -15.54
C LYS A 18 5.93 -7.00 -14.61
N TYR A 19 5.41 -6.68 -13.43
CA TYR A 19 6.08 -5.85 -12.44
C TYR A 19 7.12 -6.68 -11.66
N THR A 20 8.24 -6.97 -12.29
CA THR A 20 9.39 -7.67 -11.71
C THR A 20 10.67 -6.90 -12.00
N LYS A 21 11.78 -7.26 -11.35
CA LYS A 21 13.10 -6.64 -11.57
C LYS A 21 13.12 -5.13 -11.30
N TRP A 22 12.19 -4.64 -10.50
CA TRP A 22 12.02 -3.21 -10.21
C TRP A 22 13.05 -2.73 -9.19
N LYS A 23 13.58 -3.62 -8.34
CA LYS A 23 14.53 -3.25 -7.28
C LYS A 23 15.76 -2.54 -7.80
N LYS A 24 16.35 -3.05 -8.88
CA LYS A 24 17.55 -2.44 -9.50
C LYS A 24 17.31 -0.99 -9.90
N GLY A 25 16.09 -0.65 -10.36
CA GLY A 25 15.73 0.72 -10.71
C GLY A 25 15.57 1.61 -9.48
N VAL A 26 15.03 1.07 -8.38
CA VAL A 26 14.94 1.80 -7.10
C VAL A 26 16.32 2.02 -6.48
N GLU A 27 17.18 1.01 -6.50
CA GLU A 27 18.53 1.05 -5.91
C GLU A 27 19.54 1.86 -6.74
N ALA A 28 19.17 2.25 -7.97
CA ALA A 28 20.02 3.03 -8.85
C ALA A 28 20.52 4.32 -8.17
N PRO A 29 21.66 4.88 -8.61
CA PRO A 29 22.17 6.14 -8.05
C PRO A 29 21.15 7.28 -8.12
N ASP A 30 20.40 7.36 -9.21
CA ASP A 30 19.32 8.32 -9.50
C ASP A 30 17.93 7.81 -9.07
N GLY A 31 17.85 6.66 -8.40
CA GLY A 31 16.61 6.10 -7.88
C GLY A 31 15.97 6.99 -6.80
N ASN A 32 14.64 6.93 -6.70
CA ASN A 32 13.88 7.79 -5.79
C ASN A 32 14.28 7.59 -4.32
N THR A 33 14.67 8.68 -3.65
CA THR A 33 15.16 8.66 -2.26
C THR A 33 14.17 8.02 -1.28
N HIS A 34 12.87 8.32 -1.38
CA HIS A 34 11.89 7.76 -0.45
C HIS A 34 11.72 6.25 -0.58
N LEU A 35 11.78 5.73 -1.81
CA LEU A 35 11.75 4.29 -2.06
C LEU A 35 13.01 3.61 -1.52
N LYS A 36 14.19 4.23 -1.70
CA LYS A 36 15.48 3.74 -1.18
C LYS A 36 15.50 3.71 0.35
N GLU A 37 15.11 4.82 0.99
CA GLU A 37 14.97 4.89 2.44
C GLU A 37 14.04 3.81 2.99
N THR A 38 12.96 3.49 2.27
CA THR A 38 12.03 2.41 2.68
C THR A 38 12.65 1.02 2.52
N LEU A 39 13.45 0.78 1.47
CA LEU A 39 14.20 -0.46 1.30
C LEU A 39 15.24 -0.65 2.40
N ASP A 40 15.90 0.44 2.79
CA ASP A 40 16.95 0.43 3.79
C ASP A 40 16.46 0.59 5.23
N PHE A 41 15.17 0.86 5.42
CA PHE A 41 14.56 1.01 6.73
C PHE A 41 14.76 -0.24 7.59
N ILE A 42 15.40 -0.04 8.75
CA ILE A 42 15.56 -1.04 9.79
C ILE A 42 14.45 -0.78 10.81
N ASP A 43 13.58 -1.78 11.00
CA ASP A 43 12.53 -1.70 12.01
C ASP A 43 13.17 -1.60 13.41
N PRO A 44 12.95 -0.51 14.17
CA PRO A 44 13.54 -0.33 15.48
C PRO A 44 13.16 -1.42 16.49
N ALA A 45 11.97 -2.02 16.36
CA ALA A 45 11.49 -3.04 17.28
C ALA A 45 12.16 -4.40 17.05
N THR A 46 12.50 -4.71 15.79
CA THR A 46 13.06 -6.02 15.42
C THR A 46 14.55 -5.96 15.07
N GLY A 47 15.10 -4.77 14.85
CA GLY A 47 16.47 -4.54 14.38
C GLY A 47 16.74 -5.07 12.97
N ARG A 48 15.68 -5.37 12.19
CA ARG A 48 15.79 -6.03 10.88
C ARG A 48 15.24 -5.17 9.76
N LYS A 49 15.85 -5.28 8.58
CA LYS A 49 15.27 -4.73 7.34
C LYS A 49 14.08 -5.58 6.90
N ALA A 50 13.07 -4.93 6.33
CA ALA A 50 11.96 -5.63 5.70
C ALA A 50 12.43 -6.35 4.42
N TYR A 51 12.00 -7.60 4.24
CA TYR A 51 12.17 -8.29 2.97
C TYR A 51 11.06 -7.90 1.99
N TYR A 52 11.47 -7.56 0.76
CA TYR A 52 10.60 -7.31 -0.39
C TYR A 52 11.00 -8.29 -1.50
N SER A 53 10.07 -9.06 -2.07
CA SER A 53 10.33 -9.86 -3.27
C SER A 53 10.45 -8.94 -4.49
N ASP A 54 11.23 -9.30 -5.50
CA ASP A 54 11.39 -8.47 -6.72
C ASP A 54 10.28 -8.74 -7.76
N ASP A 55 9.04 -8.74 -7.27
CA ASP A 55 7.79 -9.01 -7.99
C ASP A 55 6.70 -8.00 -7.59
N ILE A 56 5.49 -8.16 -8.12
CA ILE A 56 4.37 -7.27 -7.83
C ILE A 56 4.01 -7.24 -6.34
N CYS A 57 4.15 -8.36 -5.62
CA CYS A 57 3.80 -8.43 -4.21
C CYS A 57 4.78 -7.59 -3.39
N GLY A 58 6.08 -7.74 -3.66
CA GLY A 58 7.10 -6.95 -2.99
C GLY A 58 7.06 -5.48 -3.39
N LEU A 59 6.72 -5.15 -4.64
CA LEU A 59 6.53 -3.77 -5.09
C LEU A 59 5.40 -3.10 -4.30
N LEU A 60 4.23 -3.74 -4.24
CA LEU A 60 3.08 -3.18 -3.55
C LEU A 60 3.34 -3.07 -2.03
N LYS A 61 4.08 -4.02 -1.45
CA LYS A 61 4.54 -3.95 -0.06
C LYS A 61 5.50 -2.77 0.15
N LEU A 62 6.44 -2.54 -0.76
CA LEU A 62 7.35 -1.39 -0.71
C LEU A 62 6.56 -0.08 -0.72
N LEU A 63 5.66 0.10 -1.68
CA LEU A 63 4.87 1.33 -1.82
C LEU A 63 4.02 1.61 -0.56
N ARG A 64 3.38 0.57 0.00
CA ARG A 64 2.68 0.67 1.28
C ARG A 64 3.60 1.18 2.39
N ASN A 65 4.78 0.60 2.52
CA ASN A 65 5.73 0.97 3.56
C ASN A 65 6.32 2.36 3.32
N THR A 66 6.53 2.77 2.07
CA THR A 66 6.96 4.13 1.72
C THR A 66 5.92 5.15 2.17
N ARG A 67 4.63 4.87 1.93
CA ARG A 67 3.55 5.70 2.44
C ARG A 67 3.51 5.73 3.97
N GLN A 68 3.91 4.66 4.67
CA GLN A 68 3.86 4.60 6.14
C GLN A 68 5.09 5.20 6.84
N HIS A 69 6.25 5.20 6.19
CA HIS A 69 7.51 5.63 6.78
C HIS A 69 8.02 6.91 6.11
N SER A 70 8.62 6.80 4.93
CA SER A 70 9.32 7.91 4.27
C SER A 70 8.40 9.02 3.73
N ALA A 71 7.12 8.73 3.45
CA ALA A 71 6.15 9.68 2.91
C ALA A 71 4.89 9.86 3.80
N ARG A 72 4.96 9.48 5.09
CA ARG A 72 3.81 9.40 6.02
C ARG A 72 2.91 10.64 6.09
N ALA A 73 3.48 11.83 5.94
CA ALA A 73 2.75 13.09 6.04
C ALA A 73 2.55 13.80 4.70
N LYS A 74 2.84 13.14 3.57
CA LYS A 74 2.90 13.76 2.24
C LYS A 74 2.22 12.88 1.20
N GLU A 75 0.89 12.85 1.23
CA GLU A 75 0.09 12.03 0.30
C GLU A 75 0.33 12.44 -1.17
N ASP A 76 0.41 13.74 -1.47
CA ASP A 76 0.70 14.24 -2.82
C ASP A 76 2.07 13.77 -3.33
N VAL A 77 3.07 13.74 -2.44
CA VAL A 77 4.41 13.25 -2.75
C VAL A 77 4.38 11.75 -3.03
N PHE A 78 3.60 10.98 -2.27
CA PHE A 78 3.43 9.55 -2.52
C PHE A 78 2.84 9.27 -3.90
N VAL A 79 1.79 9.99 -4.29
CA VAL A 79 1.18 9.86 -5.63
C VAL A 79 2.20 10.18 -6.73
N LEU A 80 2.99 11.24 -6.56
CA LEU A 80 4.04 11.60 -7.51
C LEU A 80 5.15 10.54 -7.60
N ILE A 81 5.59 9.98 -6.48
CA ILE A 81 6.59 8.88 -6.46
C ILE A 81 6.09 7.70 -7.28
N VAL A 82 4.85 7.25 -7.05
CA VAL A 82 4.27 6.12 -7.78
C VAL A 82 4.16 6.43 -9.26
N ALA A 83 3.65 7.61 -9.62
CA ALA A 83 3.46 8.00 -11.02
C ALA A 83 4.78 8.15 -11.79
N GLN A 84 5.84 8.67 -11.16
CA GLN A 84 7.13 8.86 -11.81
C GLN A 84 7.91 7.55 -11.97
N ASN A 85 7.90 6.68 -10.95
CA ASN A 85 8.72 5.47 -10.94
C ASN A 85 8.00 4.26 -11.54
N PHE A 86 6.66 4.25 -11.47
CA PHE A 86 5.83 3.14 -11.94
C PHE A 86 4.60 3.67 -12.72
N PRO A 87 4.80 4.41 -13.83
CA PRO A 87 3.76 5.24 -14.46
C PRO A 87 2.51 4.48 -14.92
N ARG A 88 2.63 3.18 -15.23
CA ARG A 88 1.50 2.36 -15.67
C ARG A 88 0.83 1.59 -14.54
N LEU A 89 1.44 1.53 -13.35
CA LEU A 89 1.03 0.66 -12.25
C LEU A 89 -0.42 0.89 -11.83
N MET A 90 -0.80 2.13 -11.55
CA MET A 90 -2.16 2.44 -11.09
C MET A 90 -3.21 2.11 -12.16
N GLY A 91 -2.95 2.48 -13.42
CA GLY A 91 -3.86 2.18 -14.53
C GLY A 91 -3.99 0.68 -14.82
N ASP A 92 -2.87 -0.05 -14.80
CA ASP A 92 -2.89 -1.50 -14.97
C ASP A 92 -3.57 -2.21 -13.80
N PHE A 93 -3.32 -1.77 -12.56
CA PHE A 93 -3.97 -2.30 -11.38
C PHE A 93 -5.49 -2.09 -11.43
N GLN A 94 -5.94 -0.86 -11.69
CA GLN A 94 -7.37 -0.54 -11.84
C GLN A 94 -8.02 -1.37 -12.95
N LYS A 95 -7.39 -1.49 -14.11
CA LYS A 95 -7.89 -2.29 -15.24
C LYS A 95 -8.01 -3.76 -14.88
N VAL A 96 -7.04 -4.32 -14.16
CA VAL A 96 -7.07 -5.71 -13.72
C VAL A 96 -8.17 -5.92 -12.68
N MET A 97 -8.30 -5.02 -11.70
CA MET A 97 -9.36 -5.05 -10.68
C MET A 97 -10.75 -4.99 -11.31
N PHE A 98 -10.98 -4.04 -12.22
CA PHE A 98 -12.25 -3.89 -12.94
C PHE A 98 -12.64 -5.16 -13.70
N LYS A 99 -11.69 -5.78 -14.39
CA LYS A 99 -11.93 -7.05 -15.11
C LYS A 99 -12.25 -8.24 -14.20
N GLN A 100 -11.98 -8.15 -12.90
CA GLN A 100 -12.35 -9.17 -11.92
C GLN A 100 -13.67 -8.85 -11.20
N GLY A 101 -14.39 -7.82 -11.64
CA GLY A 101 -15.67 -7.42 -11.04
C GLY A 101 -15.54 -6.46 -9.86
N TYR A 102 -14.33 -5.97 -9.54
CA TYR A 102 -14.16 -4.87 -8.60
C TYR A 102 -14.50 -3.56 -9.32
N THR A 103 -15.74 -3.13 -9.17
CA THR A 103 -16.21 -1.83 -9.64
C THR A 103 -16.07 -0.80 -8.52
N LEU A 104 -15.63 0.41 -8.87
CA LEU A 104 -15.80 1.58 -8.01
C LEU A 104 -17.28 1.99 -8.10
N ASN A 105 -18.20 1.16 -7.61
CA ASN A 105 -19.58 1.58 -7.46
C ASN A 105 -19.65 2.52 -6.24
N GLU A 106 -20.01 3.78 -6.47
CA GLU A 106 -20.23 4.80 -5.43
C GLU A 106 -21.42 4.47 -4.49
N SER A 107 -22.12 3.34 -4.66
CA SER A 107 -23.39 3.08 -3.98
C SER A 107 -23.69 1.65 -3.55
N VAL A 108 -22.71 0.72 -3.52
CA VAL A 108 -22.99 -0.66 -3.05
C VAL A 108 -21.98 -1.11 -2.00
N ASP A 109 -22.46 -1.18 -0.76
CA ASP A 109 -21.84 -1.76 0.43
C ASP A 109 -20.37 -1.42 0.63
N SER A 110 -20.15 -0.37 1.43
CA SER A 110 -18.84 0.04 1.97
C SER A 110 -18.05 -1.14 2.57
N SER A 111 -18.70 -2.22 3.00
CA SER A 111 -18.05 -3.43 3.56
C SER A 111 -17.15 -4.18 2.56
N LYS A 112 -17.50 -4.25 1.27
CA LYS A 112 -16.75 -5.07 0.28
C LYS A 112 -15.55 -4.33 -0.30
N ASN A 113 -15.70 -3.04 -0.60
CA ASN A 113 -14.59 -2.19 -1.06
C ASN A 113 -13.61 -1.85 0.08
N GLN A 114 -14.10 -1.74 1.31
CA GLN A 114 -13.27 -1.61 2.49
C GLN A 114 -12.53 -2.92 2.80
N THR A 115 -13.01 -4.09 2.39
CA THR A 115 -12.31 -5.37 2.65
C THR A 115 -11.01 -5.51 1.85
N PHE A 116 -10.92 -5.05 0.59
CA PHE A 116 -9.68 -5.20 -0.19
C PHE A 116 -8.65 -4.09 0.09
N ALA A 117 -9.11 -2.84 0.30
CA ALA A 117 -8.27 -1.77 0.85
C ALA A 117 -7.86 -2.09 2.30
N CYS A 118 -8.71 -2.77 3.08
CA CYS A 118 -8.34 -3.35 4.37
C CYS A 118 -7.36 -4.51 4.23
N GLN A 119 -7.46 -5.39 3.25
CA GLN A 119 -6.51 -6.51 3.10
C GLN A 119 -5.12 -6.00 2.67
N PHE A 120 -5.04 -4.84 2.03
CA PHE A 120 -3.78 -4.13 1.80
C PHE A 120 -3.23 -3.43 3.05
N THR A 121 -4.08 -3.09 4.04
CA THR A 121 -3.67 -2.43 5.29
C THR A 121 -3.57 -3.39 6.49
N LYS A 122 -4.25 -4.53 6.46
CA LYS A 122 -4.30 -5.60 7.47
C LYS A 122 -3.71 -6.89 6.89
N SER A 123 -2.44 -7.10 7.17
CA SER A 123 -1.91 -8.45 7.42
C SER A 123 -1.15 -8.39 8.74
N HIS A 124 -1.88 -8.77 9.79
CA HIS A 124 -1.45 -9.05 11.16
C HIS A 124 -0.53 -8.05 11.88
N THR A 125 -1.18 -7.31 12.78
CA THR A 125 -0.82 -7.30 14.21
C THR A 125 -0.25 -8.64 14.66
N ASP A 126 1.07 -8.78 14.62
CA ASP A 126 1.81 -9.70 15.49
C ASP A 126 3.24 -9.23 15.80
N SER A 127 3.50 -7.93 15.63
CA SER A 127 4.55 -7.25 16.39
C SER A 127 3.84 -6.24 17.29
N GLY A 128 3.95 -6.44 18.60
CA GLY A 128 3.20 -5.74 19.63
C GLY A 128 3.37 -4.22 19.57
N ILE A 129 2.45 -3.56 18.88
CA ILE A 129 2.23 -2.12 19.00
C ILE A 129 0.96 -1.95 19.84
N GLN A 130 1.18 -1.46 21.05
CA GLN A 130 0.14 -1.09 22.01
C GLN A 130 -0.90 -0.19 21.33
N LYS A 131 -2.15 -0.43 21.73
CA LYS A 131 -3.31 0.42 21.50
C LYS A 131 -2.91 1.88 21.79
N VAL A 132 -2.92 2.74 20.78
CA VAL A 132 -2.93 4.19 21.01
C VAL A 132 -4.40 4.58 21.11
N ASP A 133 -4.70 5.24 22.21
CA ASP A 133 -6.03 5.45 22.75
C ASP A 133 -6.99 6.20 21.83
N HIS A 134 -8.26 5.94 22.11
CA HIS A 134 -9.48 6.31 21.39
C HIS A 134 -9.78 7.83 21.38
N GLU A 135 -8.80 8.71 21.66
CA GLU A 135 -9.03 10.15 21.84
C GLU A 135 -8.77 11.00 20.60
N ASP A 136 -7.88 10.58 19.68
CA ASP A 136 -7.56 11.36 18.47
C ASP A 136 -8.67 11.34 17.41
N SER A 137 -9.64 10.43 17.53
CA SER A 137 -10.78 10.35 16.61
C SER A 137 -11.79 11.49 16.80
N ARG A 138 -11.78 12.16 17.96
CA ARG A 138 -12.67 13.31 18.22
C ARG A 138 -12.14 14.60 17.60
N HIS A 139 -10.83 14.75 17.43
CA HIS A 139 -10.25 15.98 16.88
C HIS A 139 -10.53 16.10 15.37
N LEU A 140 -10.55 14.99 14.63
CA LEU A 140 -10.90 14.97 13.20
C LEU A 140 -12.40 15.19 12.91
N GLN A 141 -13.29 14.98 13.88
CA GLN A 141 -14.72 15.28 13.71
C GLN A 141 -15.09 16.74 14.00
N VAL A 142 -14.28 17.47 14.78
CA VAL A 142 -14.54 18.88 15.11
C VAL A 142 -14.13 19.78 13.94
N THR A 143 -13.03 19.48 13.25
CA THR A 143 -12.52 20.32 12.14
C THR A 143 -13.37 20.26 10.87
N LEU A 144 -14.24 19.26 10.73
CA LEU A 144 -15.16 19.12 9.58
C LEU A 144 -16.52 19.82 9.79
N LYS A 145 -16.80 20.37 10.98
CA LYS A 145 -18.02 21.14 11.26
C LYS A 145 -17.85 22.66 11.14
N GLU A 146 -16.62 23.18 11.10
CA GLU A 146 -16.36 24.63 11.00
C GLU A 146 -16.12 25.13 9.57
N LEU A 147 -16.37 24.29 8.55
CA LEU A 147 -16.22 24.64 7.14
C LEU A 147 -17.54 24.69 6.35
N ASN A 148 -18.67 24.93 7.04
CA ASN A 148 -19.94 25.35 6.43
C ASN A 148 -20.50 26.58 7.14
#